data_AF-A0A9X2MJ29-F1
#
_entry.id   AF-A0A9X2MJ29-F1
#
_cell.length_a   1.000
_cell.length_b   1.000
_cell.length_c   1.000
_cell.angle_alpha   90.00
_cell.angle_beta   90.00
_cell.angle_gamma   90.00
#
_symmetry.space_group_name_H-M   'P 1'
#
loop_
_entity.id
_entity.type
_entity.pdbx_description
1 polymer ?
#
loop_
_entity_poly.entity_id
_entity_poly.type
_entity_poly.pdbx_seq_one_letter_code
_entity_poly.pdbx_strand_id
1 'polypeptide(L)'
;MIFLISLGTPSNVEANSFNELKENKARVQITKEKIIENEDYLSTSEDITDIKLDLLNVQVPYNAKDIDVKYIEKDDSVTAVILDKKTSEEIDRYTEQFEDEGIRNSAANNNLIWRTLFRTKTYKPAAVEVGVRVQIWSSGSFRQFNKIQDAWQRPGNSGKYTLKSTRTFNNNKLPATKISINASGIIEVATNENITGTWSISSLKKYGFSISAGSKKTYYARKHYNNDFIFSLY
;
A
#
# COMPACT_ATOMS: atom_id res chain seq x y z
N MET A 1 -7.26 61.74 39.65
CA MET A 1 -8.61 61.39 40.14
C MET A 1 -8.79 59.89 39.87
N ILE A 2 -8.30 59.05 40.79
CA ILE A 2 -9.04 58.31 41.85
C ILE A 2 -9.98 57.23 41.28
N PHE A 3 -9.67 55.99 41.68
CA PHE A 3 -10.32 54.70 41.46
C PHE A 3 -11.81 54.66 41.81
N LEU A 4 -12.54 53.69 41.25
CA LEU A 4 -13.45 52.82 42.01
C LEU A 4 -13.66 51.46 41.31
N ILE A 5 -13.21 50.42 41.99
CA ILE A 5 -13.50 49.00 41.78
C ILE A 5 -14.85 48.72 42.45
N SER A 6 -15.71 47.89 41.84
CA SER A 6 -16.86 47.31 42.52
C SER A 6 -16.78 45.78 42.43
N LEU A 7 -16.49 45.17 43.58
CA LEU A 7 -16.64 43.74 43.87
C LEU A 7 -18.05 43.50 44.43
N GLY A 8 -18.69 42.41 44.02
CA GLY A 8 -19.92 41.92 44.66
C GLY A 8 -20.39 40.59 44.06
N THR A 9 -20.10 39.49 44.76
CA THR A 9 -20.86 38.21 44.75
C THR A 9 -21.34 38.00 46.20
N PRO A 10 -22.16 36.97 46.58
CA PRO A 10 -22.78 35.87 45.82
C PRO A 10 -24.28 35.65 46.22
N SER A 11 -24.81 34.45 45.88
CA SER A 11 -25.92 33.69 46.50
C SER A 11 -27.32 33.77 45.89
N ASN A 12 -27.74 32.68 45.23
CA ASN A 12 -28.72 31.76 45.81
C ASN A 12 -28.70 30.40 45.09
N VAL A 13 -28.56 29.36 45.90
CA VAL A 13 -28.68 27.93 45.58
C VAL A 13 -30.10 27.49 45.93
N GLU A 14 -30.51 26.35 45.35
CA GLU A 14 -31.65 25.48 45.67
C GLU A 14 -32.93 25.68 44.83
N ALA A 15 -33.58 24.65 44.28
CA ALA A 15 -33.27 23.22 44.15
C ALA A 15 -34.27 22.56 43.17
N ASN A 16 -33.90 21.37 42.69
CA ASN A 16 -34.76 20.24 42.29
C ASN A 16 -35.57 20.31 40.98
N SER A 17 -35.10 19.53 40.00
CA SER A 17 -35.86 18.33 39.63
C SER A 17 -34.91 17.20 39.22
N PHE A 18 -34.90 16.15 40.05
CA PHE A 18 -34.36 14.84 39.73
C PHE A 18 -35.14 14.22 38.56
N ASN A 19 -34.42 13.68 37.58
CA ASN A 19 -34.78 12.39 37.01
C ASN A 19 -33.50 11.67 36.57
N GLU A 20 -33.25 10.58 37.27
CA GLU A 20 -32.25 9.56 37.01
C GLU A 20 -32.44 8.94 35.63
N LEU A 21 -31.36 8.42 35.02
CA LEU A 21 -31.27 7.00 34.65
C LEU A 21 -29.90 6.68 34.00
N LYS A 22 -29.08 5.99 34.81
CA LYS A 22 -28.18 4.85 34.49
C LYS A 22 -26.87 5.13 33.74
N GLU A 23 -25.84 5.42 34.53
CA GLU A 23 -24.47 4.96 34.26
C GLU A 23 -24.45 3.43 34.07
N ASN A 24 -23.91 2.95 32.95
CA ASN A 24 -23.50 1.55 32.82
C ASN A 24 -21.97 1.47 32.91
N LYS A 25 -21.49 1.16 34.12
CA LYS A 25 -20.08 0.84 34.41
C LYS A 25 -19.75 -0.54 33.87
N ALA A 26 -19.22 -0.62 32.66
CA ALA A 26 -18.51 -1.81 32.21
C ALA A 26 -17.04 -1.74 32.69
N ARG A 27 -16.75 -2.46 33.77
CA ARG A 27 -15.39 -2.79 34.21
C ARG A 27 -14.70 -3.63 33.14
N VAL A 28 -13.60 -3.16 32.56
CA VAL A 28 -12.69 -4.02 31.80
C VAL A 28 -11.56 -4.44 32.75
N GLN A 29 -11.58 -5.72 33.14
CA GLN A 29 -10.45 -6.35 33.82
C GLN A 29 -9.27 -6.43 32.85
N ILE A 30 -8.14 -5.83 33.24
CA ILE A 30 -6.87 -5.98 32.53
C ILE A 30 -6.25 -7.30 32.99
N THR A 31 -6.40 -8.34 32.19
CA THR A 31 -5.61 -9.56 32.35
C THR A 31 -4.32 -9.37 31.56
N LYS A 32 -3.18 -9.28 32.26
CA LYS A 32 -1.85 -9.34 31.65
C LYS A 32 -1.67 -10.71 31.02
N GLU A 33 -1.65 -10.78 29.69
CA GLU A 33 -1.12 -11.94 28.98
C GLU A 33 0.15 -11.58 28.22
N LYS A 34 1.11 -12.48 28.43
CA LYS A 34 2.50 -12.48 28.02
C LYS A 34 2.61 -12.44 26.50
N ILE A 35 3.19 -11.36 25.94
CA ILE A 35 3.59 -11.32 24.53
C ILE A 35 4.77 -12.28 24.38
N ILE A 36 4.51 -13.42 23.74
CA ILE A 36 5.54 -14.28 23.18
C ILE A 36 5.79 -13.75 21.77
N GLU A 37 6.92 -13.10 21.55
CA GLU A 37 7.44 -12.85 20.21
C GLU A 37 7.79 -14.21 19.59
N ASN A 38 7.13 -14.59 18.50
CA ASN A 38 7.78 -15.32 17.42
C ASN A 38 6.97 -15.26 16.11
N GLU A 39 7.77 -15.12 15.06
CA GLU A 39 7.53 -15.19 13.63
C GLU A 39 6.45 -16.19 13.19
N ASP A 40 5.44 -15.69 12.48
CA ASP A 40 4.90 -16.26 11.24
C ASP A 40 3.77 -15.35 10.73
N TYR A 41 4.09 -14.41 9.83
CA TYR A 41 3.05 -13.76 9.02
C TYR A 41 2.67 -14.69 7.88
N LEU A 42 1.98 -15.77 8.22
CA LEU A 42 1.17 -16.58 7.30
C LEU A 42 -0.28 -16.19 7.55
N SER A 43 -0.75 -15.19 6.80
CA SER A 43 -2.17 -14.82 6.71
C SER A 43 -2.96 -16.02 6.19
N THR A 44 -3.67 -16.69 7.08
CA THR A 44 -4.57 -17.79 6.76
C THR A 44 -5.97 -17.26 6.44
N SER A 45 -6.47 -17.61 5.25
CA SER A 45 -7.77 -17.29 4.61
C SER A 45 -7.95 -15.84 4.10
N GLU A 46 -8.29 -15.74 2.81
CA GLU A 46 -8.27 -14.55 1.96
C GLU A 46 -9.47 -13.62 2.18
N ASP A 47 -9.31 -12.58 3.00
CA ASP A 47 -10.16 -11.39 2.91
C ASP A 47 -9.59 -10.46 1.85
N ILE A 48 -9.99 -10.67 0.59
CA ILE A 48 -9.62 -9.80 -0.54
C ILE A 48 -10.51 -8.56 -0.50
N THR A 49 -9.91 -7.38 -0.66
CA THR A 49 -10.63 -6.12 -0.84
C THR A 49 -10.46 -5.63 -2.27
N ASP A 50 -11.57 -5.26 -2.92
CA ASP A 50 -11.55 -4.58 -4.21
C ASP A 50 -11.42 -3.07 -4.01
N ILE A 51 -10.48 -2.44 -4.72
CA ILE A 51 -10.24 -1.00 -4.67
C ILE A 51 -10.39 -0.42 -6.07
N LYS A 52 -11.24 0.60 -6.19
CA LYS A 52 -11.51 1.31 -7.44
C LYS A 52 -10.49 2.43 -7.66
N LEU A 53 -9.88 2.47 -8.83
CA LEU A 53 -9.07 3.60 -9.33
C LEU A 53 -9.94 4.46 -10.28
N ASP A 54 -9.45 4.85 -11.45
CA ASP A 54 -10.24 5.57 -12.45
C ASP A 54 -11.11 4.59 -13.25
N LEU A 55 -10.50 3.87 -14.20
CA LEU A 55 -11.21 2.87 -14.98
C LEU A 55 -11.07 1.49 -14.37
N LEU A 56 -10.02 1.25 -13.60
CA LEU A 56 -9.61 -0.08 -13.19
C LEU A 56 -9.94 -0.36 -11.73
N ASN A 57 -10.11 -1.63 -11.41
CA ASN A 57 -10.19 -2.14 -10.05
C ASN A 57 -8.95 -2.99 -9.76
N VAL A 58 -8.48 -2.95 -8.52
CA VAL A 58 -7.39 -3.80 -8.02
C VAL A 58 -7.88 -4.68 -6.88
N GLN A 59 -7.44 -5.94 -6.89
CA GLN A 59 -7.66 -6.87 -5.79
C GLN A 59 -6.47 -6.83 -4.85
N VAL A 60 -6.70 -6.40 -3.60
CA VAL A 60 -5.67 -6.34 -2.57
C VAL A 60 -5.85 -7.47 -1.56
N PRO A 61 -4.77 -8.16 -1.15
CA PRO A 61 -4.83 -9.30 -0.24
C PRO A 61 -4.91 -8.85 1.23
N TYR A 62 -5.80 -7.91 1.54
CA TYR A 62 -5.97 -7.32 2.87
C TYR A 62 -7.45 -7.13 3.19
N ASN A 63 -7.85 -7.44 4.41
CA ASN A 63 -9.21 -7.16 4.89
C ASN A 63 -9.43 -5.64 5.00
N ALA A 64 -10.54 -5.14 4.47
CA ALA A 64 -10.92 -3.73 4.54
C ALA A 64 -10.96 -3.15 5.98
N LYS A 65 -11.13 -3.99 7.00
CA LYS A 65 -11.12 -3.58 8.42
C LYS A 65 -9.71 -3.29 8.95
N ASP A 66 -8.70 -3.90 8.36
CA ASP A 66 -7.29 -3.83 8.81
C ASP A 66 -6.47 -2.79 8.04
N ILE A 67 -7.06 -2.19 7.00
CA ILE A 67 -6.41 -1.18 6.18
C ILE A 67 -7.19 0.13 6.17
N ASP A 68 -6.46 1.22 5.93
CA ASP A 68 -7.02 2.48 5.48
C ASP A 68 -6.52 2.77 4.06
N VAL A 69 -7.39 3.35 3.21
CA VAL A 69 -7.06 3.69 1.83
C VAL A 69 -7.07 5.19 1.65
N LYS A 70 -5.94 5.76 1.24
CA LYS A 70 -5.81 7.18 0.91
C LYS A 70 -5.70 7.36 -0.61
N TYR A 71 -6.63 8.12 -1.17
CA TYR A 71 -6.60 8.49 -2.59
C TYR A 71 -5.80 9.76 -2.83
N ILE A 72 -5.04 9.76 -3.92
CA ILE A 72 -4.31 10.92 -4.43
C ILE A 72 -4.65 11.01 -5.92
N GLU A 73 -5.34 12.07 -6.30
CA GLU A 73 -5.70 12.35 -7.70
C GLU A 73 -4.80 13.46 -8.24
N LYS A 74 -4.37 13.29 -9.49
CA LYS A 74 -3.61 14.24 -10.29
C LYS A 74 -4.17 14.24 -11.70
N ASP A 75 -3.80 15.25 -12.49
CA ASP A 75 -4.26 15.40 -13.87
C ASP A 75 -4.01 14.15 -14.74
N ASP A 76 -2.91 13.43 -14.47
CA ASP A 76 -2.47 12.27 -15.25
C ASP A 76 -2.61 10.93 -14.51
N SER A 77 -3.13 10.91 -13.27
CA SER A 77 -3.13 9.68 -12.47
C SER A 77 -4.09 9.66 -11.29
N VAL A 78 -4.55 8.45 -10.94
CA VAL A 78 -5.24 8.15 -9.68
C VAL A 78 -4.40 7.13 -8.91
N THR A 79 -4.06 7.46 -7.67
CA THR A 79 -3.30 6.59 -6.78
C THR A 79 -4.10 6.24 -5.53
N ALA A 80 -4.16 4.94 -5.21
CA ALA A 80 -4.62 4.43 -3.91
C ALA A 80 -3.39 3.99 -3.09
N VAL A 81 -3.18 4.63 -1.94
CA VAL A 81 -2.15 4.28 -0.96
C VAL A 81 -2.80 3.45 0.15
N ILE A 82 -2.31 2.23 0.36
CA ILE A 82 -2.83 1.28 1.34
C ILE A 82 -1.96 1.36 2.59
N LEU A 83 -2.59 1.70 3.71
CA LEU A 83 -1.94 1.86 5.01
C LEU A 83 -2.41 0.75 5.95
N ASP A 84 -1.48 0.15 6.68
CA ASP A 84 -1.83 -0.70 7.83
C ASP A 84 -2.50 0.17 8.90
N LYS A 85 -3.69 -0.22 9.34
CA LYS A 85 -4.48 0.61 10.26
C LYS A 85 -3.89 0.71 11.66
N LYS A 86 -3.12 -0.30 12.10
CA LYS A 86 -2.51 -0.33 13.43
C LYS A 86 -1.26 0.53 13.50
N THR A 87 -0.45 0.54 12.44
CA THR A 87 0.83 1.25 12.42
C THR A 87 0.82 2.54 11.61
N SER A 88 -0.22 2.75 10.80
CA SER A 88 -0.32 3.82 9.79
C SER A 88 0.81 3.80 8.76
N GLU A 89 1.51 2.67 8.61
CA GLU A 89 2.59 2.53 7.64
C GLU A 89 2.06 2.07 6.28
N GLU A 90 2.66 2.58 5.22
CA GLU A 90 2.36 2.17 3.85
C GLU A 90 2.84 0.74 3.57
N ILE A 91 1.88 -0.12 3.20
CA ILE A 91 2.14 -1.52 2.87
C ILE A 91 2.13 -1.75 1.36
N ASP A 92 1.19 -1.12 0.65
CA ASP A 92 1.01 -1.24 -0.79
C ASP A 92 0.55 0.12 -1.37
N ARG A 93 0.82 0.32 -2.66
CA ARG A 93 0.35 1.47 -3.42
C ARG A 93 0.01 1.04 -4.84
N TYR A 94 -1.13 1.48 -5.32
CA TYR A 94 -1.60 1.23 -6.68
C TYR A 94 -1.82 2.55 -7.40
N THR A 95 -1.31 2.67 -8.62
CA THR A 95 -1.49 3.87 -9.46
C THR A 95 -1.99 3.47 -10.83
N GLU A 96 -3.06 4.11 -11.29
CA GLU A 96 -3.46 4.13 -12.69
C GLU A 96 -2.99 5.46 -13.28
N GLN A 97 -2.09 5.39 -14.27
CA GLN A 97 -1.60 6.54 -15.02
C GLN A 97 -2.23 6.58 -16.42
N PHE A 98 -2.64 7.77 -16.83
CA PHE A 98 -3.23 8.08 -18.12
C PHE A 98 -2.13 8.45 -19.12
N GLU A 99 -2.31 8.09 -20.39
CA GLU A 99 -1.48 8.66 -21.44
C GLU A 99 -2.01 10.03 -21.85
N ASP A 100 -1.07 10.93 -22.12
CA ASP A 100 -1.32 12.31 -22.53
C ASP A 100 -2.22 12.37 -23.78
N GLU A 101 -3.11 13.36 -23.83
CA GLU A 101 -4.15 13.49 -24.86
C GLU A 101 -3.56 13.63 -26.27
N GLY A 102 -2.35 14.17 -26.40
CA GLY A 102 -1.65 14.29 -27.68
C GLY A 102 -1.35 12.93 -28.35
N ILE A 103 -1.16 11.87 -27.58
CA ILE A 103 -0.95 10.50 -28.09
C ILE A 103 -2.30 9.85 -28.44
N ARG A 104 -3.37 10.19 -27.70
CA ARG A 104 -4.74 9.67 -27.91
C ARG A 104 -5.30 10.04 -29.29
N ASN A 105 -4.96 11.22 -29.80
CA ASN A 105 -5.48 11.74 -31.08
C ASN A 105 -4.78 11.22 -32.34
N SER A 106 -3.66 10.50 -32.22
CA SER A 106 -2.90 10.00 -33.37
C SER A 106 -3.30 8.58 -33.82
N ALA A 107 -4.09 7.86 -33.01
CA ALA A 107 -4.57 6.52 -33.35
C ALA A 107 -6.01 6.60 -33.91
N ALA A 108 -6.21 6.13 -35.14
CA ALA A 108 -7.47 6.18 -35.90
C ALA A 108 -8.65 5.36 -35.31
N ASN A 109 -8.66 5.05 -34.01
CA ASN A 109 -9.69 4.29 -33.32
C ASN A 109 -10.01 4.92 -31.94
N ASN A 110 -11.03 5.77 -31.88
CA ASN A 110 -11.45 6.52 -30.68
C ASN A 110 -11.83 5.66 -29.46
N ASN A 111 -11.96 4.34 -29.63
CA ASN A 111 -12.36 3.41 -28.57
C ASN A 111 -11.16 2.72 -27.89
N LEU A 112 -9.93 2.95 -28.34
CA LEU A 112 -8.72 2.38 -27.73
C LEU A 112 -8.05 3.41 -26.83
N ILE A 113 -7.90 3.08 -25.56
CA ILE A 113 -7.18 3.89 -24.58
C ILE A 113 -6.00 3.10 -24.03
N TRP A 114 -4.94 3.82 -23.68
CA TRP A 114 -3.81 3.25 -22.99
C TRP A 114 -3.80 3.67 -21.53
N ARG A 115 -3.42 2.73 -20.67
CA ARG A 115 -3.22 2.92 -19.24
C ARG A 115 -1.92 2.27 -18.82
N THR A 116 -1.20 2.91 -17.92
CA THR A 116 -0.07 2.28 -17.22
C THR A 116 -0.44 2.09 -15.77
N LEU A 117 -0.31 0.86 -15.30
CA LEU A 117 -0.62 0.48 -13.94
C LEU A 117 0.64 0.19 -13.18
N PHE A 118 0.73 0.74 -11.97
CA PHE A 118 1.82 0.48 -11.05
C PHE A 118 1.29 -0.15 -9.78
N ARG A 119 1.97 -1.18 -9.29
CA ARG A 119 1.88 -1.61 -7.89
C ARG A 119 3.24 -1.49 -7.23
N THR A 120 3.32 -0.73 -6.15
CA THR A 120 4.48 -0.68 -5.27
C THR A 120 4.17 -1.42 -3.98
N LYS A 121 4.97 -2.44 -3.66
CA LYS A 121 4.85 -3.22 -2.43
C LYS A 121 6.06 -2.99 -1.53
N THR A 122 5.81 -2.71 -0.26
CA THR A 122 6.86 -2.46 0.73
C THR A 122 7.33 -3.76 1.37
N TYR A 123 8.64 -4.01 1.35
CA TYR A 123 9.28 -5.17 1.98
C TYR A 123 10.15 -4.82 3.19
N LYS A 124 10.21 -3.52 3.53
CA LYS A 124 11.00 -2.84 4.56
C LYS A 124 12.49 -3.20 4.61
N PRO A 125 13.41 -2.23 4.55
CA PRO A 125 13.21 -0.82 4.17
C PRO A 125 13.06 -0.62 2.65
N ALA A 126 13.22 -1.67 1.85
CA ALA A 126 13.08 -1.63 0.40
C ALA A 126 11.60 -1.71 -0.03
N ALA A 127 11.32 -1.25 -1.24
CA ALA A 127 10.04 -1.44 -1.92
C ALA A 127 10.28 -1.92 -3.37
N VAL A 128 9.32 -2.62 -3.96
CA VAL A 128 9.39 -3.04 -5.35
C VAL A 128 8.19 -2.50 -6.08
N GLU A 129 8.42 -1.80 -7.19
CA GLU A 129 7.35 -1.36 -8.08
C GLU A 129 7.31 -2.24 -9.32
N VAL A 130 6.11 -2.69 -9.68
CA VAL A 130 5.85 -3.38 -10.93
C VAL A 130 4.93 -2.51 -11.77
N GLY A 131 5.35 -2.23 -13.00
CA GLY A 131 4.62 -1.43 -13.98
C GLY A 131 4.11 -2.30 -15.12
N VAL A 132 2.89 -2.04 -15.58
CA VAL A 132 2.25 -2.77 -16.69
C VAL A 132 1.50 -1.79 -17.57
N ARG A 133 1.84 -1.75 -18.85
CA ARG A 133 1.17 -0.89 -19.83
C ARG A 133 0.17 -1.70 -20.64
N VAL A 134 -1.09 -1.27 -20.65
CA VAL A 134 -2.20 -2.00 -21.26
C VAL A 134 -3.00 -1.13 -22.22
N GLN A 135 -3.47 -1.76 -23.30
CA GLN A 135 -4.47 -1.18 -24.19
C GLN A 135 -5.84 -1.72 -23.81
N ILE A 136 -6.75 -0.81 -23.54
CA ILE A 136 -8.14 -1.10 -23.20
C ILE A 136 -8.99 -0.62 -24.37
N TRP A 137 -9.89 -1.47 -24.84
CA TRP A 137 -11.00 -1.05 -25.67
C TRP A 137 -12.16 -0.66 -24.79
N SER A 138 -12.85 0.44 -25.13
CA SER A 138 -14.00 0.96 -24.41
C SER A 138 -15.04 1.49 -25.39
N SER A 139 -16.27 0.98 -25.31
CA SER A 139 -17.43 1.54 -26.03
C SER A 139 -18.69 1.39 -25.17
N GLY A 140 -19.36 2.51 -24.91
CA GLY A 140 -20.47 2.55 -23.96
C GLY A 140 -20.03 2.06 -22.58
N SER A 141 -20.78 1.10 -22.01
CA SER A 141 -20.45 0.46 -20.74
C SER A 141 -19.50 -0.73 -20.87
N PHE A 142 -19.25 -1.22 -22.08
CA PHE A 142 -18.39 -2.38 -22.30
C PHE A 142 -16.92 -1.96 -22.46
N ARG A 143 -16.05 -2.66 -21.73
CA ARG A 143 -14.60 -2.51 -21.72
C ARG A 143 -13.91 -3.87 -21.69
N GLN A 144 -12.75 -3.96 -22.34
CA GLN A 144 -11.86 -5.13 -22.29
C GLN A 144 -10.40 -4.74 -22.50
N PHE A 145 -9.48 -5.47 -21.89
CA PHE A 145 -8.05 -5.43 -22.22
C PHE A 145 -7.84 -6.13 -23.56
N ASN A 146 -7.30 -5.41 -24.54
CA ASN A 146 -6.96 -5.96 -25.86
C ASN A 146 -5.49 -6.35 -25.96
N LYS A 147 -4.61 -5.64 -25.24
CA LYS A 147 -3.16 -5.85 -25.31
C LYS A 147 -2.50 -5.52 -23.98
N ILE A 148 -1.50 -6.32 -23.61
CA ILE A 148 -0.50 -5.95 -22.62
C ILE A 148 0.77 -5.67 -23.42
N GLN A 149 1.19 -4.40 -23.43
CA GLN A 149 2.30 -3.94 -24.25
C GLN A 149 3.63 -4.26 -23.60
N ASP A 150 3.80 -3.84 -22.34
CA ASP A 150 5.02 -4.05 -21.57
C ASP A 150 4.68 -4.35 -20.11
N ALA A 151 5.55 -5.11 -19.44
CA ALA A 151 5.51 -5.31 -18.00
C ALA A 151 6.94 -5.35 -17.44
N TRP A 152 7.22 -4.54 -16.42
CA TRP A 152 8.58 -4.33 -15.91
C TRP A 152 8.59 -4.16 -14.40
N GLN A 153 9.79 -4.25 -13.82
CA GLN A 153 10.01 -4.11 -12.39
C GLN A 153 11.12 -3.09 -12.15
N ARG A 154 10.98 -2.28 -11.11
CA ARG A 154 12.00 -1.32 -10.67
C ARG A 154 11.99 -1.15 -9.15
N PRO A 155 13.08 -0.62 -8.55
CA PRO A 155 13.06 -0.17 -7.17
C PRO A 155 11.88 0.79 -6.92
N GLY A 156 11.07 0.51 -5.90
CA GLY A 156 9.86 1.29 -5.59
C GLY A 156 10.10 2.48 -4.67
N ASN A 157 11.31 2.62 -4.12
CA ASN A 157 11.71 3.76 -3.31
C ASN A 157 13.23 4.00 -3.43
N SER A 158 13.68 5.19 -3.03
CA SER A 158 15.10 5.48 -2.90
C SER A 158 15.70 4.65 -1.75
N GLY A 159 16.74 3.88 -2.00
CA GLY A 159 17.37 3.07 -0.96
C GLY A 159 18.66 2.39 -1.41
N LYS A 160 19.32 1.71 -0.47
CA LYS A 160 20.59 0.99 -0.69
C LYS A 160 20.35 -0.46 -1.11
N TYR A 161 19.55 -0.67 -2.15
CA TYR A 161 19.24 -2.01 -2.65
C TYR A 161 19.19 -2.06 -4.17
N THR A 162 19.30 -3.27 -4.69
CA THR A 162 19.09 -3.56 -6.11
C THR A 162 18.14 -4.74 -6.24
N LEU A 163 17.47 -4.83 -7.39
CA LEU A 163 16.69 -6.00 -7.73
C LEU A 163 17.55 -6.94 -8.58
N LYS A 164 17.57 -8.22 -8.19
CA LYS A 164 18.32 -9.29 -8.86
C LYS A 164 17.35 -10.37 -9.31
N SER A 165 17.72 -11.06 -10.39
CA SER A 165 16.97 -12.21 -10.91
C SER A 165 15.48 -11.93 -11.12
N THR A 166 15.15 -10.71 -11.57
CA THR A 166 13.77 -10.25 -11.75
C THR A 166 13.10 -11.00 -12.89
N ARG A 167 11.89 -11.49 -12.66
CA ARG A 167 11.06 -12.16 -13.68
C ARG A 167 9.63 -11.64 -13.60
N THR A 168 9.10 -11.23 -14.74
CA THR A 168 7.70 -10.83 -14.89
C THR A 168 7.01 -11.78 -15.86
N PHE A 169 5.89 -12.35 -15.45
CA PHE A 169 5.09 -13.26 -16.25
C PHE A 169 3.68 -12.71 -16.43
N ASN A 170 3.14 -12.97 -17.61
CA ASN A 170 1.82 -12.59 -18.03
C ASN A 170 1.25 -13.77 -18.83
N ASN A 171 0.40 -14.56 -18.20
CA ASN A 171 -0.25 -15.72 -18.82
C ASN A 171 -1.72 -15.42 -19.19
N ASN A 172 -2.04 -14.16 -19.47
CA ASN A 172 -3.40 -13.75 -19.76
C ASN A 172 -3.81 -14.08 -21.19
N LYS A 173 -5.01 -14.65 -21.36
CA LYS A 173 -5.64 -14.81 -22.67
C LYS A 173 -6.44 -13.54 -22.99
N LEU A 174 -6.04 -12.81 -24.03
CA LEU A 174 -6.70 -11.58 -24.46
C LEU A 174 -7.61 -11.84 -25.68
N PRO A 175 -8.73 -11.11 -25.85
CA PRO A 175 -9.21 -10.06 -24.96
C PRO A 175 -9.77 -10.59 -23.63
N ALA A 176 -9.66 -9.80 -22.56
CA ALA A 176 -10.15 -10.16 -21.23
C ALA A 176 -10.67 -8.95 -20.45
N THR A 177 -11.48 -9.19 -19.42
CA THR A 177 -11.94 -8.14 -18.48
C THR A 177 -11.15 -8.11 -17.18
N LYS A 178 -10.28 -9.11 -16.97
CA LYS A 178 -9.39 -9.27 -15.83
C LYS A 178 -8.03 -9.77 -16.32
N ILE A 179 -6.96 -9.23 -15.76
CA ILE A 179 -5.59 -9.66 -16.04
C ILE A 179 -4.82 -9.88 -14.73
N SER A 180 -3.91 -10.83 -14.72
CA SER A 180 -3.00 -11.12 -13.62
C SER A 180 -1.56 -10.98 -14.08
N ILE A 181 -0.75 -10.25 -13.31
CA ILE A 181 0.67 -10.04 -13.58
C ILE A 181 1.43 -10.63 -12.42
N ASN A 182 2.36 -11.52 -12.75
CA ASN A 182 3.14 -12.23 -11.76
C ASN A 182 4.57 -11.67 -11.79
N ALA A 183 5.10 -11.23 -10.67
CA ALA A 183 6.39 -10.55 -10.63
C ALA A 183 7.19 -10.98 -9.40
N SER A 184 8.34 -11.59 -9.66
CA SER A 184 9.21 -12.11 -8.59
C SER A 184 10.67 -11.76 -8.84
N GLY A 185 11.46 -11.84 -7.77
CA GLY A 185 12.89 -11.62 -7.82
C GLY A 185 13.51 -11.62 -6.43
N ILE A 186 14.70 -11.05 -6.33
CA ILE A 186 15.46 -10.91 -5.09
C ILE A 186 15.78 -9.44 -4.86
N ILE A 187 15.44 -8.93 -3.68
CA ILE A 187 15.97 -7.67 -3.17
C ILE A 187 17.34 -7.99 -2.58
N GLU A 188 18.39 -7.34 -3.08
CA GLU A 188 19.76 -7.47 -2.55
C GLU A 188 20.25 -6.13 -2.00
N VAL A 189 20.76 -6.16 -0.78
CA VAL A 189 21.38 -5.03 -0.07
C VAL A 189 22.82 -5.39 0.25
N ALA A 190 23.75 -4.53 -0.19
CA ALA A 190 25.12 -4.57 0.30
C ALA A 190 25.23 -3.69 1.57
N THR A 191 25.63 -4.29 2.69
CA THR A 191 25.76 -3.61 3.98
C THR A 191 27.05 -4.03 4.70
N ASN A 192 27.38 -3.39 5.82
CA ASN A 192 28.50 -3.77 6.68
C ASN A 192 28.19 -3.42 8.15
N GLU A 193 29.07 -3.81 9.06
CA GLU A 193 28.90 -3.60 10.51
C GLU A 193 28.81 -2.13 10.93
N ASN A 194 29.30 -1.20 10.10
CA ASN A 194 29.26 0.24 10.38
C ASN A 194 27.94 0.90 9.92
N ILE A 195 27.10 0.20 9.14
CA ILE A 195 25.80 0.73 8.72
C ILE A 195 24.81 0.61 9.87
N THR A 196 24.25 1.75 10.29
CA THR A 196 23.23 1.86 11.33
C THR A 196 21.84 2.14 10.73
N GLY A 197 20.81 2.17 11.58
CA GLY A 197 19.43 2.44 11.17
C GLY A 197 18.78 1.30 10.40
N THR A 198 17.81 1.61 9.53
CA THR A 198 16.96 0.62 8.86
C THR A 198 17.69 -0.32 7.88
N TRP A 199 18.89 0.06 7.43
CA TRP A 199 19.76 -0.74 6.56
C TRP A 199 20.88 -1.49 7.31
N SER A 200 20.88 -1.43 8.65
CA SER A 200 21.80 -2.22 9.48
C SER A 200 21.53 -3.72 9.35
N ILE A 201 22.54 -4.54 9.60
CA ILE A 201 22.43 -6.01 9.56
C ILE A 201 21.30 -6.50 10.48
N SER A 202 21.18 -5.96 11.68
CA SER A 202 20.14 -6.35 12.64
C SER A 202 18.74 -5.97 12.14
N SER A 203 18.57 -4.77 11.58
CA SER A 203 17.28 -4.33 11.04
C SER A 203 16.87 -5.16 9.82
N LEU A 204 17.80 -5.43 8.91
CA LEU A 204 17.54 -6.27 7.73
C LEU A 204 17.12 -7.69 8.10
N LYS A 205 17.78 -8.30 9.11
CA LYS A 205 17.35 -9.58 9.67
C LYS A 205 15.92 -9.50 10.22
N LYS A 206 15.60 -8.48 11.02
CA LYS A 206 14.25 -8.25 11.55
C LYS A 206 13.20 -8.11 10.44
N TYR A 207 13.58 -7.53 9.31
CA TYR A 207 12.70 -7.43 8.14
C TYR A 207 12.71 -8.71 7.27
N GLY A 208 13.29 -9.82 7.72
CA GLY A 208 13.26 -11.11 7.03
C GLY A 208 14.25 -11.23 5.86
N PHE A 209 15.34 -10.46 5.86
CA PHE A 209 16.44 -10.68 4.93
C PHE A 209 17.38 -11.76 5.47
N SER A 210 17.75 -12.70 4.61
CA SER A 210 18.83 -13.65 4.86
C SER A 210 20.17 -12.97 4.63
N ILE A 211 21.05 -13.01 5.64
CA ILE A 211 22.37 -12.39 5.57
C ILE A 211 23.41 -13.43 5.18
N SER A 212 24.14 -13.17 4.10
CA SER A 212 25.31 -13.93 3.70
C SER A 212 26.57 -13.09 3.87
N ALA A 213 27.62 -13.69 4.44
CA ALA A 213 28.93 -13.05 4.52
C ALA A 213 29.53 -12.94 3.12
N GLY A 214 29.93 -11.73 2.71
CA GLY A 214 30.73 -11.49 1.53
C GLY A 214 32.21 -11.38 1.88
N SER A 215 33.04 -11.08 0.87
CA SER A 215 34.46 -10.80 1.08
C SER A 215 34.67 -9.36 1.61
N LYS A 216 35.76 -9.14 2.35
CA LYS A 216 36.24 -7.80 2.76
C LYS A 216 35.25 -6.97 3.60
N LYS A 217 34.63 -7.57 4.63
CA LYS A 217 33.70 -6.91 5.58
C LYS A 217 32.38 -6.39 4.98
N THR A 218 32.04 -6.78 3.75
CA THR A 218 30.73 -6.52 3.15
C THR A 218 29.83 -7.75 3.32
N TYR A 219 28.59 -7.52 3.73
CA TYR A 219 27.55 -8.53 3.84
C TYR A 219 26.49 -8.27 2.77
N TYR A 220 25.93 -9.35 2.22
CA TYR A 220 24.82 -9.28 1.28
C TYR A 220 23.57 -9.82 1.98
N ALA A 221 22.63 -8.91 2.23
CA ALA A 221 21.30 -9.25 2.72
C ALA A 221 20.38 -9.48 1.51
N ARG A 222 19.69 -10.62 1.48
CA ARG A 222 18.80 -10.99 0.38
C ARG A 222 17.42 -11.35 0.90
N LYS A 223 16.39 -10.89 0.20
CA LYS A 223 15.01 -11.27 0.46
C LYS A 223 14.32 -11.56 -0.86
N HIS A 224 13.69 -12.72 -0.97
CA HIS A 224 12.82 -13.02 -2.11
C HIS A 224 11.57 -12.16 -2.01
N TYR A 225 11.12 -11.65 -3.15
CA TYR A 225 9.84 -10.99 -3.22
C TYR A 225 8.96 -11.69 -4.25
N ASN A 226 7.68 -11.74 -3.91
CA ASN A 226 6.60 -11.99 -4.84
C ASN A 226 5.61 -10.82 -4.79
N ASN A 227 5.40 -10.19 -5.93
CA ASN A 227 4.60 -8.99 -6.11
C ASN A 227 3.60 -9.23 -7.25
N ASP A 228 2.75 -10.25 -7.08
CA ASP A 228 1.69 -10.62 -8.02
C ASP A 228 0.43 -9.79 -7.79
N PHE A 229 -0.21 -9.32 -8.86
CA PHE A 229 -1.37 -8.44 -8.75
C PHE A 229 -2.35 -8.64 -9.90
N ILE A 230 -3.62 -8.44 -9.56
CA ILE A 230 -4.77 -8.66 -10.44
C ILE A 230 -5.49 -7.33 -10.63
N PHE A 231 -5.81 -7.04 -11.89
CA PHE A 231 -6.65 -5.90 -12.26
C PHE A 231 -7.91 -6.38 -12.97
N SER A 232 -9.01 -5.67 -12.77
CA SER A 232 -10.24 -5.84 -13.56
C SER A 232 -10.83 -4.52 -14.03
N LEU A 233 -11.68 -4.59 -15.04
CA LEU A 233 -12.44 -3.46 -15.60
C LEU A 233 -13.83 -3.30 -14.98
N TYR A 234 -14.24 -4.28 -14.16
CA TYR A 234 -15.50 -4.34 -13.43
C TYR A 234 -15.24 -4.81 -12.01
#